data_AF-A0A520CKW4-F1
#
_entry.id   AF-A0A520CKW4-F1
#
_cell.length_a   1.000
_cell.length_b   1.000
_cell.length_c   1.000
_cell.angle_alpha   90.00
_cell.angle_beta   90.00
_cell.angle_gamma   90.00
#
_symmetry.space_group_name_H-M   'P 1'
#
loop_
_entity.id
_entity.type
_entity.pdbx_description
1 polymer ?
#
loop_
_entity_poly.entity_id
_entity_poly.type
_entity_poly.pdbx_seq_one_letter_code
_entity_poly.pdbx_strand_id
1 'polypeptide(L)' 'MSTAHDKALHTLEAEAALRGLVCVQTGAGNIVLSRYGGAWIFDNVGKAAAWLDTHKVEVPA' A
#
# COMPACT_ATOMS: atom_id res chain seq x y z
N MET A 1 -4.11 -15.32 13.53
CA MET A 1 -4.18 -14.00 12.86
C MET A 1 -5.60 -13.81 12.36
N SER A 2 -6.16 -12.60 12.47
CA SER A 2 -7.54 -12.31 12.07
C SER A 2 -7.62 -12.14 10.55
N THR A 3 -8.50 -12.88 9.89
CA THR A 3 -8.74 -12.84 8.43
C THR A 3 -9.05 -11.45 7.89
N ALA A 4 -9.55 -10.55 8.75
CA ALA A 4 -9.84 -9.17 8.39
C ALA A 4 -8.58 -8.33 8.15
N HIS A 5 -7.50 -8.58 8.91
CA HIS A 5 -6.22 -7.86 8.72
C HIS A 5 -5.57 -8.26 7.40
N ASP A 6 -5.56 -9.56 7.12
CA ASP A 6 -4.99 -10.12 5.89
C ASP A 6 -5.76 -9.60 4.66
N LYS A 7 -7.09 -9.54 4.74
CA LYS A 7 -7.92 -8.97 3.66
C LYS A 7 -7.56 -7.50 3.39
N ALA A 8 -7.41 -6.68 4.43
CA ALA A 8 -7.11 -5.26 4.26
C ALA A 8 -5.72 -5.03 3.64
N LEU A 9 -4.73 -5.82 4.04
CA LEU A 9 -3.40 -5.80 3.44
C LEU A 9 -3.44 -6.19 1.96
N HIS A 10 -4.10 -7.29 1.61
CA HIS A 10 -4.19 -7.74 0.22
C HIS A 10 -4.95 -6.77 -0.68
N THR A 11 -5.99 -6.11 -0.17
CA THR A 11 -6.65 -5.03 -0.91
C THR A 11 -5.68 -3.88 -1.19
N LEU A 12 -4.92 -3.45 -0.17
CA LEU A 12 -3.93 -2.38 -0.34
C LEU A 12 -2.84 -2.75 -1.36
N GLU A 13 -2.36 -4.00 -1.33
CA GLU A 13 -1.37 -4.50 -2.28
C GLU A 13 -1.89 -4.45 -3.72
N ALA A 14 -3.13 -4.91 -3.95
CA ALA A 14 -3.76 -4.86 -5.27
C ALA A 14 -3.95 -3.42 -5.76
N GLU A 15 -4.43 -2.54 -4.88
CA GLU A 15 -4.63 -1.13 -5.18
C GLU A 15 -3.33 -0.37 -5.47
N ALA A 16 -2.25 -0.69 -4.76
CA ALA A 16 -0.93 -0.14 -5.00
C ALA A 16 -0.39 -0.61 -6.36
N ALA A 17 -0.55 -1.90 -6.68
CA ALA A 17 -0.13 -2.46 -7.96
C ALA A 17 -0.86 -1.81 -9.15
N LEU A 18 -2.16 -1.55 -9.04
CA LEU A 18 -2.94 -0.82 -10.05
C LEU A 18 -2.41 0.60 -10.32
N ARG A 19 -1.69 1.20 -9.37
CA ARG A 19 -1.08 2.53 -9.46
C ARG A 19 0.43 2.49 -9.76
N GLY A 20 0.96 1.33 -10.12
CA GLY A 20 2.39 1.14 -10.43
C GLY A 20 3.32 1.21 -9.21
N LEU A 21 2.79 0.94 -8.03
CA LEU A 21 3.53 0.86 -6.77
C LEU A 21 3.69 -0.59 -6.32
N VAL A 22 4.78 -0.87 -5.62
CA VAL A 22 4.99 -2.12 -4.88
C VAL A 22 4.67 -1.87 -3.41
N CYS A 23 3.82 -2.70 -2.83
CA CYS A 23 3.44 -2.68 -1.42
C CYS A 23 4.05 -3.88 -0.69
N VAL A 24 4.69 -3.66 0.45
CA VAL A 24 5.27 -4.72 1.28
C VAL A 24 5.02 -4.43 2.76
N GLN A 25 4.59 -5.43 3.52
CA GLN A 25 4.60 -5.36 4.98
C GLN A 25 5.92 -5.88 5.54
N THR A 26 6.57 -5.09 6.38
CA THR A 26 7.78 -5.49 7.11
C THR A 26 7.45 -6.44 8.26
N GLY A 27 8.44 -7.19 8.76
CA GLY A 27 8.26 -8.03 9.95
C GLY A 27 7.89 -7.26 11.24
N ALA A 28 8.09 -5.93 11.25
CA ALA A 28 7.68 -5.05 12.34
C ALA A 28 6.23 -4.51 12.20
N GLY A 29 5.53 -4.85 11.11
CA GLY A 29 4.15 -4.42 10.85
C GLY A 29 4.00 -3.12 10.05
N ASN A 30 5.11 -2.40 9.78
CA ASN A 30 5.08 -1.22 8.90
C ASN A 30 4.79 -1.61 7.46
N ILE A 31 4.15 -0.70 6.72
CA ILE A 31 3.87 -0.83 5.29
C ILE A 31 4.82 0.05 4.50
N VAL A 32 5.44 -0.51 3.47
CA VAL A 32 6.29 0.21 2.53
C VAL A 32 5.61 0.24 1.17
N LEU A 33 5.32 1.43 0.67
CA LEU A 33 4.93 1.66 -0.72
C LEU A 33 6.13 2.20 -1.48
N SER A 34 6.45 1.64 -2.65
CA SER A 34 7.62 2.06 -3.43
C SER A 34 7.36 2.05 -4.92
N ARG A 35 8.05 2.93 -5.65
CA ARG A 35 8.17 2.90 -7.12
C ARG A 35 9.60 3.30 -7.49
N TYR A 36 9.93 3.20 -8.78
CA TYR A 36 11.23 3.66 -9.25
C TYR A 36 11.47 5.12 -8.83
N GLY A 37 12.52 5.36 -8.04
CA GLY A 37 12.92 6.68 -7.55
C GLY A 37 12.38 7.10 -6.17
N GLY A 38 11.60 6.28 -5.46
CA GLY A 38 11.15 6.65 -4.11
C GLY A 38 10.39 5.57 -3.33
N ALA A 39 10.40 5.71 -2.01
CA ALA A 39 9.66 4.85 -1.09
C ALA A 39 9.03 5.66 0.05
N TRP A 40 7.87 5.22 0.51
CA TRP A 40 7.13 5.79 1.63
C TRP A 40 6.83 4.69 2.64
N ILE A 41 7.04 4.99 3.93
CA ILE A 41 6.87 4.04 5.02
C ILE A 41 5.72 4.53 5.92
N PHE A 42 4.84 3.62 6.30
CA PHE A 42 3.67 3.88 7.12
C PHE A 42 3.61 2.89 8.29
N ASP A 43 3.18 3.36 9.46
CA ASP A 43 3.11 2.51 10.66
C ASP A 43 2.10 1.36 10.54
N ASN A 44 1.08 1.49 9.67
CA ASN A 44 0.04 0.49 9.49
C ASN A 44 -0.69 0.63 8.14
N VAL A 45 -1.50 -0.39 7.82
CA VAL A 45 -2.34 -0.50 6.61
C VAL A 45 -3.28 0.71 6.45
N GLY A 46 -3.90 1.18 7.51
CA GLY A 46 -4.86 2.30 7.44
C GLY A 46 -4.21 3.61 6.98
N LYS A 47 -3.01 3.91 7.48
CA LYS A 47 -2.24 5.10 7.05
C LYS A 47 -1.79 4.99 5.60
N ALA A 48 -1.34 3.81 5.17
CA ALA A 48 -0.92 3.57 3.80
C ALA A 48 -2.11 3.67 2.82
N ALA A 49 -3.27 3.10 3.17
CA ALA A 49 -4.50 3.20 2.37
C ALA A 49 -4.98 4.64 2.22
N ALA A 50 -5.03 5.41 3.31
CA ALA A 50 -5.41 6.82 3.27
C ALA A 50 -4.46 7.65 2.38
N TRP A 51 -3.15 7.35 2.42
CA TRP A 51 -2.19 7.99 1.54
C TRP A 51 -2.43 7.61 0.06
N LEU A 52 -2.70 6.33 -0.22
CA LEU A 52 -2.95 5.83 -1.58
C LEU A 52 -4.21 6.44 -2.21
N ASP A 53 -5.25 6.67 -1.40
CA ASP A 53 -6.49 7.33 -1.83
C ASP A 53 -6.31 8.81 -2.17
N THR A 54 -5.42 9.50 -1.46
CA THR A 54 -5.11 10.92 -1.73
C THR A 54 -4.21 11.10 -2.94
N HIS A 55 -3.39 10.11 -3.28
CA HIS A 55 -2.43 10.15 -4.38
C HIS A 55 -2.95 9.38 -5.61
N LYS A 56 -4.13 9.76 -6.10
CA LYS A 56 -4.69 9.23 -7.36
C LYS A 56 -3.75 9.55 -8.52
N VAL A 57 -2.83 8.63 -8.80
CA VAL A 57 -2.10 8.59 -10.07
C VAL A 57 -3.15 8.25 -11.12
N GLU A 58 -3.41 9.15 -12.06
CA GLU A 58 -4.23 8.85 -13.23
C GLU A 58 -3.61 7.64 -13.94
N VAL A 59 -4.33 6.53 -13.97
CA VAL A 59 -3.97 5.37 -14.80
C VAL A 59 -4.21 5.80 -16.24
N PRO A 60 -3.20 5.80 -17.13
CA PRO A 60 -3.43 6.07 -18.54
C PRO A 60 -4.38 5.00 -19.09
N ALA A 61 -5.43 5.44 -19.79
CA ALA A 61 -6.41 4.58 -20.45
C ALA A 61 -5.78 3.65 -21.50
#